data_AF-A0A2D9LVF3-F1
#
_entry.id   AF-A0A2D9LVF3-F1
#
_cell.length_a   1.000
_cell.length_b   1.000
_cell.length_c   1.000
_cell.angle_alpha   90.00
_cell.angle_beta   90.00
_cell.angle_gamma   90.00
#
_symmetry.space_group_name_H-M   'P 1'
#
loop_
_entity.id
_entity.type
_entity.pdbx_description
1 polymer ?
#
loop_
_entity_poly.entity_id
_entity_poly.type
_entity_poly.pdbx_seq_one_letter_code
_entity_poly.pdbx_strand_id
1 'polypeptide(L)'
;MDFSYHYTEGQQQFRQQVTEWLSDVTSDDLTTPEKFRKRLGEKGWLAATDSPDMGGAGLTPDHNVVILEEFNRLGLLFLLEDEAATLRSAVLQWGDENQNDDLVRPIAQGMIAVWKQVVAGSDFLDPDSVGITATPDGDGYILNGHAS
;
A
#
# COMPACT_ATOMS: atom_id res chain seq x y z
N MET A 1 -6.29 32.08 -20.65
CA MET A 1 -6.20 30.61 -20.74
C MET A 1 -6.71 30.05 -19.43
N ASP A 2 -7.59 29.06 -19.48
CA ASP A 2 -8.05 28.33 -18.30
C ASP A 2 -7.12 27.13 -18.08
N PHE A 3 -6.48 27.07 -16.92
CA PHE A 3 -5.59 25.97 -16.51
C PHE A 3 -6.25 25.09 -15.44
N SER A 4 -7.56 25.28 -15.21
CA SER A 4 -8.31 24.48 -14.26
C SER A 4 -8.42 23.06 -14.78
N TYR A 5 -8.14 22.10 -13.92
CA TYR A 5 -8.36 20.69 -14.22
C TYR A 5 -9.86 20.40 -14.23
N HIS A 6 -10.37 19.89 -15.34
CA HIS A 6 -11.78 19.53 -15.51
C HIS A 6 -11.91 18.02 -15.68
N TYR A 7 -12.67 17.40 -14.77
CA TYR A 7 -12.98 15.98 -14.88
C TYR A 7 -13.83 15.69 -16.11
N THR A 8 -13.48 14.61 -16.81
CA THR A 8 -14.34 14.00 -17.83
C THR A 8 -15.59 13.40 -17.18
N GLU A 9 -16.65 13.19 -17.97
CA GLU A 9 -17.86 12.51 -17.49
C GLU A 9 -17.54 11.12 -16.89
N GLY A 10 -16.62 10.36 -17.51
CA GLY A 10 -16.18 9.07 -16.99
C GLY A 10 -15.52 9.17 -15.62
N GLN A 11 -14.66 10.17 -15.41
CA GLN A 11 -14.03 10.39 -14.10
C GLN A 11 -15.03 10.87 -13.05
N GLN A 12 -16.04 11.66 -13.42
CA GLN A 12 -17.12 12.07 -12.50
C GLN A 12 -17.97 10.87 -12.08
N GLN A 13 -18.34 10.01 -13.02
CA GLN A 13 -19.08 8.77 -12.71
C GLN A 13 -18.26 7.84 -11.82
N PHE A 14 -16.97 7.68 -12.09
CA PHE A 14 -16.09 6.89 -11.25
C PHE A 14 -15.93 7.49 -9.85
N ARG A 15 -15.78 8.82 -9.74
CA ARG A 15 -15.77 9.50 -8.44
C ARG A 15 -17.03 9.22 -7.66
N GLN A 16 -18.19 9.33 -8.28
CA GLN A 16 -19.46 9.04 -7.61
C GLN A 16 -19.49 7.61 -7.05
N GLN A 17 -19.03 6.62 -7.82
CA GLN A 17 -18.93 5.23 -7.35
C GLN A 17 -17.97 5.09 -6.16
N VAL A 18 -16.82 5.76 -6.20
CA VAL A 18 -15.84 5.75 -5.10
C VAL A 18 -16.44 6.39 -3.85
N THR A 19 -17.06 7.56 -3.98
CA THR A 19 -17.70 8.29 -2.88
C THR A 19 -18.84 7.47 -2.27
N GLU A 20 -19.73 6.91 -3.09
CA GLU A 20 -20.84 6.07 -2.62
C GLU A 20 -20.33 4.86 -1.85
N TRP A 21 -19.33 4.15 -2.40
CA TRP A 21 -18.76 2.99 -1.73
C TRP A 21 -18.07 3.36 -0.41
N LEU A 22 -17.28 4.43 -0.39
CA LEU A 22 -16.62 4.90 0.84
C LEU A 22 -17.62 5.38 1.91
N SER A 23 -18.81 5.84 1.50
CA SER A 23 -19.87 6.25 2.41
C SER A 23 -20.68 5.08 2.99
N ASP A 24 -20.78 3.98 2.24
CA ASP A 24 -21.46 2.74 2.67
C ASP A 24 -20.62 1.93 3.66
N VAL A 25 -19.30 2.12 3.64
CA VAL A 25 -18.40 1.55 4.64
C VAL A 25 -18.73 2.15 6.01
N THR A 26 -19.24 1.29 6.90
CA THR A 26 -19.72 1.67 8.23
C THR A 26 -18.63 2.33 9.08
N SER A 27 -19.02 3.18 10.04
CA SER A 27 -18.10 3.78 11.02
C SER A 27 -17.27 2.72 11.76
N ASP A 28 -17.83 1.52 11.94
CA ASP A 28 -17.18 0.42 12.63
C ASP A 28 -15.95 -0.11 11.87
N ASP A 29 -15.95 -0.08 10.53
CA ASP A 29 -14.79 -0.50 9.74
C ASP A 29 -13.63 0.48 9.87
N LEU A 30 -13.92 1.78 10.05
CA LEU A 30 -12.89 2.79 10.37
C LEU A 30 -12.26 2.56 11.75
N THR A 31 -12.96 1.91 12.67
CA THR A 31 -12.40 1.50 13.97
C THR A 31 -11.54 0.23 13.88
N THR A 32 -11.59 -0.50 12.76
CA THR A 32 -10.75 -1.69 12.51
C THR A 32 -10.01 -1.55 11.17
N PRO A 33 -8.91 -0.77 11.12
CA PRO A 33 -8.20 -0.44 9.87
C PRO A 33 -7.82 -1.66 9.01
N GLU A 34 -7.47 -2.79 9.63
CA GLU A 34 -7.14 -4.04 8.94
C GLU A 34 -8.31 -4.59 8.11
N LYS A 35 -9.52 -4.60 8.70
CA LYS A 35 -10.73 -5.06 7.98
C LYS A 35 -11.06 -4.12 6.83
N PHE A 36 -10.88 -2.82 7.04
CA PHE A 36 -11.15 -1.84 6.01
C PHE A 36 -10.13 -1.94 4.85
N ARG A 37 -8.83 -2.06 5.16
CA ARG A 37 -7.79 -2.33 4.16
C ARG A 37 -8.11 -3.55 3.32
N LYS A 38 -8.52 -4.66 3.94
CA LYS A 38 -8.88 -5.87 3.20
C LYS A 38 -9.99 -5.61 2.19
N ARG A 39 -11.04 -4.86 2.56
CA ARG A 39 -12.11 -4.48 1.61
C ARG A 39 -11.61 -3.56 0.49
N LEU A 40 -10.71 -2.63 0.78
CA LEU A 40 -10.06 -1.81 -0.24
C LEU A 40 -9.23 -2.68 -1.20
N GLY A 41 -8.52 -3.67 -0.66
CA GLY A 41 -7.74 -4.64 -1.42
C GLY A 41 -8.60 -5.58 -2.28
N GLU A 42 -9.78 -5.98 -1.80
CA GLU A 42 -10.76 -6.73 -2.61
C GLU A 42 -11.25 -5.94 -3.83
N LYS A 43 -11.27 -4.60 -3.76
CA LYS A 43 -11.50 -3.73 -4.91
C LYS A 43 -10.25 -3.45 -5.73
N GLY A 44 -9.07 -3.88 -5.27
CA GLY A 44 -7.76 -3.57 -5.84
C GLY A 44 -7.33 -2.11 -5.65
N TRP A 45 -7.98 -1.34 -4.76
CA TRP A 45 -7.73 0.10 -4.62
C TRP A 45 -6.47 0.44 -3.83
N LEU A 46 -5.91 -0.51 -3.08
CA LEU A 46 -4.59 -0.34 -2.44
C LEU A 46 -3.43 -0.38 -3.44
N ALA A 47 -3.65 -0.96 -4.62
CA ALA A 47 -2.71 -1.02 -5.74
C ALA A 47 -3.46 -0.76 -7.05
N ALA A 48 -4.15 0.39 -7.12
CA ALA A 48 -5.19 0.67 -8.13
C ALA A 48 -4.73 0.44 -9.58
N THR A 49 -3.51 0.83 -9.92
CA THR A 49 -2.94 0.72 -11.27
C THR A 49 -2.29 -0.62 -11.58
N ASP A 50 -2.01 -1.43 -10.55
CA ASP A 50 -1.39 -2.73 -10.75
C ASP A 50 -2.39 -3.67 -11.43
N SER A 51 -1.87 -4.63 -12.19
CA SER A 51 -2.70 -5.58 -12.90
C SER A 51 -3.45 -6.52 -11.93
N PRO A 52 -4.58 -7.12 -12.35
CA PRO A 52 -5.34 -8.05 -11.51
C PRO A 52 -4.56 -9.28 -11.05
N ASP A 53 -3.58 -9.74 -11.85
CA ASP A 53 -2.67 -10.83 -11.49
C ASP A 53 -1.75 -10.45 -10.30
N MET A 54 -1.47 -9.17 -10.15
CA MET A 54 -0.63 -8.58 -9.10
C MET A 54 -1.43 -8.13 -7.85
N GLY A 55 -2.74 -8.37 -7.85
CA GLY A 55 -3.66 -7.98 -6.78
C GLY A 55 -4.20 -6.55 -6.88
N GLY A 56 -3.93 -5.85 -7.99
CA GLY A 56 -4.46 -4.52 -8.25
C GLY A 56 -5.78 -4.52 -9.03
N ALA A 57 -6.28 -3.33 -9.33
CA ALA A 57 -7.55 -3.15 -10.05
C ALA A 57 -7.38 -2.94 -11.57
N GLY A 58 -6.15 -2.80 -12.07
CA GLY A 58 -5.86 -2.50 -13.48
C GLY A 58 -6.43 -1.16 -13.95
N LEU A 59 -6.61 -0.21 -13.03
CA LEU A 59 -7.16 1.10 -13.32
C LEU A 59 -6.13 2.01 -14.00
N THR A 60 -6.62 3.03 -14.68
CA THR A 60 -5.77 4.06 -15.28
C THR A 60 -5.22 5.00 -14.21
N PRO A 61 -4.11 5.72 -14.49
CA PRO A 61 -3.61 6.77 -13.60
C PRO A 61 -4.67 7.82 -13.24
N ASP A 62 -5.53 8.18 -14.19
CA ASP A 62 -6.65 9.13 -13.98
C ASP A 62 -7.67 8.63 -12.95
N HIS A 63 -8.00 7.33 -12.96
CA HIS A 63 -8.84 6.74 -11.93
C HIS A 63 -8.13 6.69 -10.58
N ASN A 64 -6.82 6.41 -10.57
CA ASN A 64 -6.04 6.42 -9.32
C ASN A 64 -6.03 7.81 -8.67
N VAL A 65 -5.89 8.88 -9.46
CA VAL A 65 -6.01 10.27 -8.96
C VAL A 65 -7.34 10.49 -8.25
N VAL A 66 -8.46 10.02 -8.84
CA VAL A 66 -9.78 10.12 -8.21
C VAL A 66 -9.84 9.37 -6.87
N ILE A 67 -9.31 8.15 -6.78
CA ILE A 67 -9.26 7.38 -5.52
C ILE A 67 -8.45 8.14 -4.47
N LEU A 68 -7.26 8.61 -4.83
CA LEU A 68 -6.36 9.32 -3.91
C LEU A 68 -6.99 10.61 -3.39
N GLU A 69 -7.71 11.36 -4.24
CA GLU A 69 -8.42 12.56 -3.80
C GLU A 69 -9.56 12.24 -2.83
N GLU A 70 -10.36 11.21 -3.09
CA GLU A 70 -11.43 10.80 -2.17
C GLU A 70 -10.88 10.27 -0.84
N PHE A 71 -9.77 9.52 -0.87
CA PHE A 71 -9.08 9.10 0.35
C PHE A 71 -8.57 10.30 1.14
N ASN A 72 -7.92 11.26 0.46
CA ASN A 72 -7.42 12.47 1.10
C ASN A 72 -8.56 13.30 1.72
N ARG A 73 -9.68 13.46 1.00
CA ARG A 73 -10.88 14.17 1.48
C ARG A 73 -11.42 13.59 2.79
N LEU A 74 -11.26 12.28 2.99
CA LEU A 74 -11.72 11.56 4.20
C LEU A 74 -10.59 11.30 5.22
N GLY A 75 -9.36 11.75 4.95
CA GLY A 75 -8.20 11.48 5.83
C GLY A 75 -7.75 10.02 5.85
N LEU A 76 -7.99 9.27 4.77
CA LEU A 76 -7.76 7.82 4.67
C LEU A 76 -6.46 7.42 3.97
N LEU A 77 -5.61 8.38 3.60
CA LEU A 77 -4.35 8.08 2.88
C LEU A 77 -3.41 7.13 3.65
N PHE A 78 -3.49 7.13 4.99
CA PHE A 78 -2.72 6.20 5.83
C PHE A 78 -3.01 4.72 5.52
N LEU A 79 -4.16 4.40 4.92
CA LEU A 79 -4.54 3.05 4.52
C LEU A 79 -3.76 2.53 3.30
N LEU A 80 -2.90 3.34 2.67
CA LEU A 80 -2.05 2.87 1.57
C LEU A 80 -0.76 2.20 2.04
N GLU A 81 -0.25 2.49 3.26
CA GLU A 81 1.08 2.09 3.79
C GLU A 81 2.21 2.14 2.75
N ASP A 82 3.04 3.19 2.80
CA ASP A 82 4.23 3.28 1.95
C ASP A 82 5.16 2.06 2.12
N GLU A 83 5.16 1.46 3.30
CA GLU A 83 5.85 0.22 3.65
C GLU A 83 5.43 -0.95 2.77
N ALA A 84 4.12 -1.11 2.58
CA ALA A 84 3.53 -2.18 1.79
C ALA A 84 3.96 -2.07 0.33
N ALA A 85 3.87 -0.86 -0.24
CA ALA A 85 4.34 -0.60 -1.60
C ALA A 85 5.85 -0.82 -1.76
N THR A 86 6.65 -0.41 -0.76
CA THR A 86 8.10 -0.58 -0.76
C THR A 86 8.50 -2.05 -0.72
N LEU A 87 7.94 -2.84 0.19
CA LEU A 87 8.24 -4.28 0.30
C LEU A 87 7.83 -5.02 -0.98
N ARG A 88 6.64 -4.74 -1.51
CA ARG A 88 6.19 -5.34 -2.79
C ARG A 88 7.16 -5.04 -3.93
N SER A 89 7.62 -3.80 -4.04
CA SER A 89 8.56 -3.40 -5.08
C SER A 89 9.89 -4.13 -4.94
N ALA A 90 10.37 -4.32 -3.71
CA ALA A 90 11.59 -5.06 -3.44
C ALA A 90 11.46 -6.56 -3.79
N VAL A 91 10.36 -7.20 -3.39
CA VAL A 91 10.08 -8.61 -3.70
C VAL A 91 9.95 -8.82 -5.21
N LEU A 92 9.31 -7.90 -5.94
CA LEU A 92 9.22 -7.98 -7.39
C LEU A 92 10.57 -7.88 -8.09
N GLN A 93 11.48 -7.09 -7.53
CA GLN A 93 12.78 -6.84 -8.15
C GLN A 93 13.82 -7.90 -7.78
N TRP A 94 13.79 -8.44 -6.57
CA TRP A 94 14.85 -9.31 -6.04
C TRP A 94 14.37 -10.59 -5.38
N GLY A 95 13.06 -10.77 -5.21
CA GLY A 95 12.48 -11.96 -4.59
C GLY A 95 12.47 -13.17 -5.53
N ASP A 96 12.40 -14.35 -4.92
CA ASP A 96 12.16 -15.59 -5.66
C ASP A 96 10.66 -15.78 -5.99
N GLU A 97 10.33 -16.86 -6.70
CA GLU A 97 8.95 -17.18 -7.10
C GLU A 97 8.03 -17.37 -5.89
N ASN A 98 8.50 -18.06 -4.84
CA ASN A 98 7.69 -18.29 -3.64
C ASN A 98 7.41 -16.97 -2.91
N GLN A 99 8.42 -16.11 -2.75
CA GLN A 99 8.26 -14.79 -2.15
C GLN A 99 7.31 -13.91 -2.95
N ASN A 100 7.36 -13.97 -4.29
CA ASN A 100 6.43 -13.23 -5.13
C ASN A 100 4.99 -13.71 -4.91
N ASP A 101 4.75 -15.01 -4.97
CA ASP A 101 3.42 -15.61 -4.78
C ASP A 101 2.85 -15.35 -3.38
N ASP A 102 3.70 -15.46 -2.35
CA ASP A 102 3.29 -15.35 -0.95
C ASP A 102 3.12 -13.89 -0.47
N LEU A 103 3.79 -12.92 -1.10
CA LEU A 103 3.83 -11.54 -0.58
C LEU A 103 3.16 -10.52 -1.50
N VAL A 104 3.40 -10.57 -2.82
CA VAL A 104 3.04 -9.44 -3.70
C VAL A 104 1.53 -9.20 -3.74
N ARG A 105 0.77 -10.24 -4.08
CA ARG A 105 -0.69 -10.16 -4.16
C ARG A 105 -1.32 -10.03 -2.76
N PRO A 106 -0.94 -10.82 -1.75
CA PRO A 106 -1.53 -10.69 -0.41
C PRO A 106 -1.33 -9.30 0.21
N ILE A 107 -0.18 -8.66 0.01
CA ILE A 107 0.05 -7.27 0.45
C ILE A 107 -0.84 -6.30 -0.36
N ALA A 108 -0.90 -6.42 -1.69
CA ALA A 108 -1.75 -5.58 -2.54
C ALA A 108 -3.24 -5.66 -2.17
N GLN A 109 -3.68 -6.82 -1.67
CA GLN A 109 -5.05 -7.07 -1.26
C GLN A 109 -5.31 -6.74 0.22
N GLY A 110 -4.34 -6.17 0.94
CA GLY A 110 -4.49 -5.82 2.35
C GLY A 110 -4.67 -7.03 3.26
N MET A 111 -4.26 -8.24 2.83
CA MET A 111 -4.28 -9.46 3.64
C MET A 111 -3.05 -9.56 4.55
N ILE A 112 -1.97 -8.91 4.16
CA ILE A 112 -0.74 -8.76 4.95
C ILE A 112 -0.55 -7.28 5.24
N ALA A 113 -0.49 -6.92 6.53
CA ALA A 113 -0.06 -5.60 6.97
C ALA A 113 1.47 -5.56 7.03
N VAL A 114 2.07 -4.47 6.57
CA VAL A 114 3.53 -4.32 6.57
C VAL A 114 3.90 -3.20 7.51
N TRP A 115 4.80 -3.49 8.43
CA TRP A 115 5.38 -2.50 9.32
C TRP A 115 6.87 -2.34 8.99
N LYS A 116 7.36 -1.09 9.03
CA LYS A 116 8.79 -0.79 8.94
C LYS A 116 9.23 -0.08 10.21
N GLN A 117 10.43 -0.42 10.69
CA GLN A 117 11.15 0.43 11.61
C GLN A 117 11.83 1.55 10.83
N VAL A 118 11.66 2.79 11.29
CA VAL A 118 12.40 3.95 10.78
C VAL A 118 13.42 4.35 11.83
N VAL A 119 14.70 4.32 11.49
CA VAL A 119 15.77 4.78 12.37
C VAL A 119 15.86 6.30 12.23
N ALA A 120 15.40 7.02 13.24
CA ALA A 120 15.47 8.48 13.23
C ALA A 120 16.87 8.95 13.66
N GLY A 121 17.49 9.85 12.87
CA GLY A 121 18.55 10.72 13.39
C GLY A 121 19.96 10.56 12.84
N SER A 122 20.17 9.93 11.69
CA SER A 122 21.44 10.07 10.97
C SER A 122 21.25 10.97 9.74
N ASP A 123 21.98 12.09 9.69
CA ASP A 123 22.10 12.96 8.50
C ASP A 123 22.64 12.20 7.26
N PHE A 124 23.01 10.93 7.46
CA PHE A 124 23.41 9.97 6.44
C PHE A 124 22.55 8.71 6.58
N LEU A 125 21.99 8.24 5.46
CA LEU A 125 21.40 6.91 5.34
C LEU A 125 22.52 5.87 5.40
N ASP A 126 23.10 5.66 6.58
CA ASP A 126 24.05 4.58 6.82
C ASP A 126 23.25 3.32 7.20
N PRO A 127 23.20 2.27 6.36
CA PRO A 127 22.50 1.04 6.67
C PRO A 127 22.99 0.36 7.96
N ASP A 128 24.26 0.61 8.36
CA ASP A 128 24.84 0.07 9.58
C ASP A 128 24.31 0.78 10.84
N SER A 129 23.63 1.93 10.69
CA SER A 129 23.01 2.67 11.80
C SER A 129 21.76 2.01 12.36
N VAL A 130 21.21 0.99 11.68
CA VAL A 130 19.99 0.28 12.13
C VAL A 130 20.21 -0.50 13.43
N GLY A 131 21.46 -0.81 13.78
CA GLY A 131 21.77 -1.50 15.03
C GLY A 131 21.28 -2.95 15.08
N ILE A 132 20.87 -3.51 13.94
CA ILE A 132 20.49 -4.91 13.76
C ILE A 132 21.56 -5.62 12.94
N THR A 133 21.99 -6.78 13.40
CA THR A 133 22.90 -7.68 12.69
C THR A 133 22.16 -8.95 12.30
N ALA A 134 22.50 -9.53 11.15
CA ALA A 134 21.99 -10.81 10.68
C ALA A 134 23.16 -11.79 10.52
N THR A 135 23.18 -12.87 11.32
CA THR A 135 24.23 -13.90 11.23
C THR A 135 23.64 -15.17 10.64
N PRO A 136 24.23 -15.76 9.58
CA PRO A 136 23.75 -17.03 8.99
C PRO A 136 23.69 -18.15 10.04
N ASP A 137 22.57 -18.89 10.06
CA ASP A 137 22.37 -20.08 10.90
C ASP A 137 21.45 -21.07 10.17
N GLY A 138 21.97 -22.24 9.79
CA GLY A 138 21.22 -23.25 9.04
C GLY A 138 20.73 -22.75 7.68
N ASP A 139 19.42 -22.85 7.45
CA ASP A 139 18.69 -22.36 6.27
C ASP A 139 18.19 -20.91 6.43
N GLY A 140 18.60 -20.21 7.49
CA GLY A 140 18.17 -18.85 7.78
C GLY A 140 19.24 -17.97 8.42
N TYR A 141 18.77 -16.97 9.17
CA TYR A 141 19.60 -15.98 9.86
C TYR A 141 19.07 -15.73 11.27
N ILE A 142 19.97 -15.54 12.23
CA ILE A 142 19.64 -14.99 13.55
C ILE A 142 19.78 -13.48 13.48
N LEU A 143 18.68 -12.76 13.76
CA LEU A 143 18.66 -11.31 13.88
C LEU A 143 18.94 -10.89 15.33
N ASN A 144 19.95 -10.05 15.55
CA ASN A 144 20.31 -9.54 16.88
C ASN A 144 20.49 -8.03 16.87
N GLY A 145 19.86 -7.35 17.83
CA GLY A 145 20.01 -5.92 18.04
C GLY A 145 18.76 -5.27 18.62
N HIS A 146 18.76 -3.95 18.70
CA HIS A 146 17.61 -3.16 19.11
C HIS A 146 17.40 -2.03 18.12
N ALA A 147 16.19 -1.94 17.57
CA ALA A 147 15.80 -0.87 16.67
C ALA A 147 14.69 -0.06 17.35
N SER A 148 14.94 1.23 17.58
CA SER A 148 14.05 2.17 18.30
C SER A 148 13.72 3.37 17.43
#